data_AF-A0A6A4EZU1-F1
#
_entry.id   AF-A0A6A4EZU1-F1
#
_cell.length_a   1.000
_cell.length_b   1.000
_cell.length_c   1.000
_cell.angle_alpha   90.00
_cell.angle_beta   90.00
_cell.angle_gamma   90.00
#
_symmetry.space_group_name_H-M   'P 1'
#
loop_
_entity.id
_entity.type
_entity.pdbx_description
1 polymer ?
#
loop_
_entity_poly.entity_id
_entity_poly.type
_entity_poly.pdbx_seq_one_letter_code
_entity_poly.pdbx_strand_id
1 'polypeptide(L)'
;MSVRSGWRGALSVASSFTSRQQWCLSTATKSTRFFSTQSAAVETPQTQRKCIAYLLGRVEYETAWDWQKQLIQQRVVAMRAGQSVEKDVVLILEHPSVYTLGRGGTMENVKFDPETEHVKLVRVDRGGEVTYHGPGQVVVYPILDLTQHKKDLHWYLRQVEEVVIRTLAKFGIQGERVDGLTGVWVEEQLESGDDEHHKGNYDRDMRKICAVGTHASRWVTMHGFALNVKTDLRGFDRIIPCGIDDRAVTSIERIRPDATIKDVQDAAIEAISEVFHLDMEDVEATTPL
;
A
#
# COMPACT_ATOMS: atom_id res chain seq x y z
N MET A 1 -24.28 67.85 -25.03
CA MET A 1 -23.93 67.95 -23.58
C MET A 1 -22.74 67.01 -23.37
N SER A 2 -21.49 67.41 -23.60
CA SER A 2 -20.57 68.12 -22.67
C SER A 2 -20.71 67.58 -21.24
N VAL A 3 -19.68 67.02 -20.58
CA VAL A 3 -18.41 67.67 -20.23
C VAL A 3 -17.24 66.65 -20.11
N ARG A 4 -16.07 67.06 -20.62
CA ARG A 4 -14.72 66.54 -20.38
C ARG A 4 -14.05 67.27 -19.20
N SER A 5 -13.09 66.64 -18.53
CA SER A 5 -11.81 67.23 -18.03
C SER A 5 -11.01 66.11 -17.33
N GLY A 6 -9.72 65.82 -17.55
CA GLY A 6 -8.50 66.63 -17.77
C GLY A 6 -7.74 66.71 -16.43
N TRP A 7 -6.42 66.51 -16.25
CA TRP A 7 -5.21 67.04 -16.91
C TRP A 7 -3.94 66.31 -16.36
N ARG A 8 -2.92 65.99 -17.20
CA ARG A 8 -1.50 66.51 -17.28
C ARG A 8 -0.66 66.46 -15.98
N GLY A 9 0.63 66.09 -15.90
CA GLY A 9 1.75 65.96 -16.85
C GLY A 9 2.84 67.03 -16.58
N ALA A 10 4.09 66.65 -16.23
CA ALA A 10 5.38 67.39 -16.39
C ALA A 10 6.54 66.61 -15.68
N LEU A 11 7.61 66.14 -16.33
CA LEU A 11 8.87 66.80 -16.78
C LEU A 11 9.81 67.18 -15.61
N SER A 12 10.94 66.47 -15.42
CA SER A 12 12.30 66.74 -15.95
C SER A 12 13.06 67.82 -15.18
N VAL A 13 14.27 67.53 -14.71
CA VAL A 13 15.54 68.27 -15.01
C VAL A 13 16.71 67.54 -14.33
N ALA A 14 17.78 67.32 -15.09
CA ALA A 14 19.12 66.94 -14.64
C ALA A 14 20.00 68.18 -14.47
N SER A 15 20.95 68.15 -13.53
CA SER A 15 22.19 68.95 -13.61
C SER A 15 23.29 68.39 -12.71
N SER A 16 24.39 68.03 -13.35
CA SER A 16 25.74 67.73 -12.83
C SER A 16 26.45 68.94 -12.20
N PHE A 17 27.38 68.75 -11.24
CA PHE A 17 28.68 69.44 -11.17
C PHE A 17 29.63 68.82 -10.10
N THR A 18 30.77 68.33 -10.59
CA THR A 18 32.17 68.21 -10.08
C THR A 18 32.57 68.02 -8.60
N SER A 19 33.34 66.93 -8.41
CA SER A 19 34.63 66.75 -7.71
C SER A 19 34.87 67.20 -6.25
N ARG A 20 35.25 66.23 -5.41
CA ARG A 20 36.46 66.30 -4.58
C ARG A 20 36.96 64.90 -4.24
N GLN A 21 38.24 64.67 -4.50
CA GLN A 21 38.99 63.49 -4.06
C GLN A 21 39.19 63.54 -2.54
N GLN A 22 39.04 62.40 -1.88
CA GLN A 22 39.75 62.13 -0.63
C GLN A 22 40.05 60.63 -0.53
N TRP A 23 41.34 60.31 -0.58
CA TRP A 23 41.89 59.02 -0.24
C TRP A 23 41.88 58.88 1.29
N CYS A 24 41.47 57.72 1.80
CA CYS A 24 42.18 57.05 2.90
C CYS A 24 41.67 55.63 3.15
N LEU A 25 42.63 54.70 3.07
CA LEU A 25 42.83 53.52 3.91
C LEU A 25 41.91 52.30 3.72
N SER A 26 42.48 51.37 2.95
CA SER A 26 42.27 49.93 2.96
C SER A 26 42.20 49.33 4.36
N THR A 27 41.15 48.55 4.62
CA THR A 27 41.18 47.42 5.55
C THR A 27 40.86 46.15 4.76
N ALA A 28 41.82 45.25 4.72
CA ALA A 28 41.73 43.96 4.04
C ALA A 28 40.80 43.03 4.84
N THR A 29 39.63 42.72 4.28
CA THR A 29 38.77 41.65 4.80
C THR A 29 39.32 40.31 4.34
N LYS A 30 39.87 39.51 5.26
CA LYS A 30 40.28 38.14 5.00
C LYS A 30 39.07 37.30 4.57
N SER A 31 39.01 36.95 3.28
CA SER A 31 38.10 35.93 2.77
C SER A 31 38.64 34.55 3.15
N THR A 32 38.14 33.97 4.22
CA THR A 32 38.34 32.55 4.54
C THR A 32 37.45 31.74 3.60
N ARG A 33 38.03 31.24 2.50
CA ARG A 33 37.41 30.18 1.69
C ARG A 33 37.43 28.89 2.51
N PHE A 34 36.29 28.53 3.09
CA PHE A 34 36.06 27.17 3.57
C PHE A 34 35.84 26.27 2.36
N PHE A 35 36.87 25.52 1.98
CA PHE A 35 36.69 24.34 1.14
C PHE A 35 35.99 23.28 1.99
N SER A 36 34.66 23.19 1.85
CA SER A 36 33.92 22.02 2.30
C SER A 36 34.28 20.87 1.38
N THR A 37 35.18 20.00 1.82
CA THR A 37 35.28 18.66 1.26
C THR A 37 34.01 17.93 1.65
N GLN A 38 33.02 17.89 0.76
CA GLN A 38 31.96 16.89 0.82
C GLN A 38 32.65 15.54 0.61
N SER A 39 32.98 14.88 1.71
CA SER A 39 33.18 13.44 1.71
C SER A 39 31.84 12.83 1.36
N ALA A 40 31.63 12.48 0.10
CA ALA A 40 30.57 11.56 -0.28
C ALA A 40 30.80 10.29 0.56
N ALA A 41 29.93 10.08 1.55
CA ALA A 41 29.90 8.80 2.23
C ALA A 41 29.67 7.75 1.14
N VAL A 42 30.63 6.84 0.97
CA VAL A 42 30.41 5.63 0.19
C VAL A 42 29.33 4.88 0.97
N GLU A 43 28.09 4.96 0.52
CA GLU A 43 27.04 4.06 0.99
C GLU A 43 27.50 2.66 0.65
N THR A 44 27.96 1.93 1.67
CA THR A 44 28.21 0.50 1.55
C THR A 44 26.90 -0.13 1.06
N PRO A 45 26.87 -0.88 -0.04
CA PRO A 45 25.65 -1.52 -0.50
C PRO A 45 25.12 -2.38 0.64
N GLN A 46 24.01 -1.98 1.24
CA GLN A 46 23.34 -2.81 2.22
C GLN A 46 22.85 -4.02 1.44
N THR A 47 23.49 -5.18 1.65
CA THR A 47 23.11 -6.41 0.97
C THR A 47 21.65 -6.67 1.26
N GLN A 48 20.82 -6.65 0.23
CA GLN A 48 19.37 -6.85 0.36
C GLN A 48 19.12 -8.19 1.03
N ARG A 49 18.15 -8.22 1.94
CA ARG A 49 17.75 -9.46 2.60
C ARG A 49 17.06 -10.34 1.57
N LYS A 50 17.46 -11.61 1.50
CA LYS A 50 16.84 -12.60 0.61
C LYS A 50 15.40 -12.87 1.02
N CYS A 51 14.54 -13.07 0.04
CA CYS A 51 13.15 -13.45 0.25
C CYS A 51 12.68 -14.42 -0.84
N ILE A 52 11.93 -15.46 -0.44
CA ILE A 52 11.30 -16.38 -1.39
C ILE A 52 9.81 -16.05 -1.52
N ALA A 53 9.35 -15.81 -2.75
CA ALA A 53 7.93 -15.73 -3.07
C ALA A 53 7.41 -17.10 -3.55
N TYR A 54 6.53 -17.73 -2.78
CA TYR A 54 5.88 -18.97 -3.17
C TYR A 54 4.58 -18.67 -3.91
N LEU A 55 4.53 -19.04 -5.19
CA LEU A 55 3.33 -19.05 -6.01
C LEU A 55 2.61 -20.39 -5.79
N LEU A 56 1.52 -20.36 -5.02
CA LEU A 56 0.90 -21.57 -4.44
C LEU A 56 -0.41 -21.99 -5.13
N GLY A 57 -0.85 -21.26 -6.16
CA GLY A 57 -2.14 -21.49 -6.81
C GLY A 57 -3.31 -21.28 -5.86
N ARG A 58 -4.29 -22.21 -5.87
CA ARG A 58 -5.48 -22.13 -5.02
C ARG A 58 -5.33 -23.00 -3.77
N VAL A 59 -5.52 -22.40 -2.60
CA VAL A 59 -5.28 -23.04 -1.30
C VAL A 59 -6.45 -22.80 -0.36
N GLU A 60 -6.87 -23.83 0.39
CA GLU A 60 -7.85 -23.67 1.47
C GLU A 60 -7.36 -22.67 2.52
N TYR A 61 -8.27 -21.85 3.04
CA TYR A 61 -7.91 -20.74 3.93
C TYR A 61 -7.14 -21.18 5.17
N GLU A 62 -7.66 -22.20 5.87
CA GLU A 62 -7.06 -22.72 7.11
C GLU A 62 -5.70 -23.35 6.85
N THR A 63 -5.51 -24.01 5.70
CA THR A 63 -4.20 -24.56 5.30
C THR A 63 -3.16 -23.46 5.15
N ALA A 64 -3.48 -22.39 4.40
CA ALA A 64 -2.58 -21.25 4.27
C ALA A 64 -2.34 -20.56 5.62
N TRP A 65 -3.36 -20.44 6.46
CA TRP A 65 -3.23 -19.85 7.79
C TRP A 65 -2.32 -20.69 8.71
N ASP A 66 -2.40 -22.02 8.63
CA ASP A 66 -1.51 -22.92 9.34
C ASP A 66 -0.06 -22.80 8.88
N TRP A 67 0.19 -22.65 7.57
CA TRP A 67 1.52 -22.37 7.05
C TRP A 67 2.09 -21.06 7.59
N GLN A 68 1.29 -19.99 7.60
CA GLN A 68 1.72 -18.70 8.18
C GLN A 68 2.12 -18.83 9.65
N LYS A 69 1.31 -19.54 10.46
CA LYS A 69 1.62 -19.78 11.88
C LYS A 69 2.91 -20.59 12.06
N GLN A 70 3.13 -21.60 11.23
CA GLN A 70 4.35 -22.41 11.26
C GLN A 70 5.59 -21.60 10.87
N LEU A 71 5.50 -20.78 9.82
CA LEU A 71 6.58 -19.89 9.37
C LEU A 71 6.93 -18.83 10.43
N ILE A 72 5.94 -18.31 11.17
CA ILE A 72 6.18 -17.45 12.34
C ILE A 72 6.90 -18.24 13.43
N GLN A 73 6.40 -19.44 13.77
CA GLN A 73 6.96 -20.25 14.85
C GLN A 73 8.44 -20.59 14.59
N GLN A 74 8.81 -20.94 13.36
CA GLN A 74 10.20 -21.17 12.97
C GLN A 74 11.10 -19.96 13.25
N ARG A 75 10.64 -18.75 12.86
CA ARG A 75 11.38 -17.50 13.10
C ARG A 75 11.49 -17.15 14.59
N VAL A 76 10.42 -17.36 15.35
CA VAL A 76 10.42 -17.14 16.81
C VAL A 76 11.38 -18.09 17.52
N VAL A 77 11.45 -19.35 17.11
CA VAL A 77 12.39 -20.34 17.66
C VAL A 77 13.83 -19.92 17.36
N ALA A 78 14.14 -19.52 16.12
CA ALA A 78 15.46 -19.02 15.76
C ALA A 78 15.86 -17.81 16.61
N MET A 79 14.98 -16.80 16.73
CA MET A 79 15.25 -15.61 17.55
C MET A 79 15.55 -15.94 19.01
N ARG A 80 14.83 -16.90 19.61
CA ARG A 80 15.06 -17.33 21.00
C ARG A 80 16.41 -18.02 21.18
N ALA A 81 16.92 -18.67 20.13
CA ALA A 81 18.25 -19.27 20.11
C ALA A 81 19.37 -18.26 19.80
N GLY A 82 19.05 -16.96 19.66
CA GLY A 82 20.02 -15.94 19.25
C GLY A 82 20.41 -16.04 17.77
N GLN A 83 19.58 -16.70 16.96
CA GLN A 83 19.76 -16.89 15.52
C GLN A 83 18.67 -16.13 14.74
N SER A 84 18.85 -15.99 13.43
CA SER A 84 17.82 -15.50 12.51
C SER A 84 17.66 -16.45 11.35
N VAL A 85 16.43 -16.63 10.87
CA VAL A 85 16.20 -17.30 9.58
C VAL A 85 16.80 -16.42 8.47
N GLU A 86 17.57 -17.01 7.57
CA GLU A 86 18.32 -16.28 6.53
C GLU A 86 17.40 -15.50 5.59
N LYS A 87 16.22 -16.06 5.27
CA LYS A 87 15.29 -15.54 4.27
C LYS A 87 13.94 -15.13 4.86
N ASP A 88 13.37 -14.06 4.35
CA ASP A 88 11.94 -13.79 4.51
C ASP A 88 11.12 -14.59 3.49
N VAL A 89 9.81 -14.68 3.70
CA VAL A 89 8.92 -15.46 2.85
C VAL A 89 7.69 -14.63 2.48
N VAL A 90 7.25 -14.72 1.25
CA VAL A 90 5.97 -14.18 0.78
C VAL A 90 5.16 -15.34 0.22
N LEU A 91 3.92 -15.48 0.67
CA LEU A 91 2.98 -16.45 0.09
C LEU A 91 2.06 -15.70 -0.87
N ILE A 92 1.91 -16.19 -2.09
CA ILE A 92 1.04 -15.61 -3.12
C ILE A 92 0.11 -16.72 -3.61
N LEU A 93 -1.20 -16.50 -3.46
CA LEU A 93 -2.20 -17.53 -3.69
C LEU A 93 -3.59 -16.94 -3.98
N GLU A 94 -4.52 -17.82 -4.30
CA GLU A 94 -5.96 -17.57 -4.26
C GLU A 94 -6.62 -18.47 -3.21
N HIS A 95 -7.75 -18.02 -2.67
CA HIS A 95 -8.60 -18.87 -1.83
C HIS A 95 -9.87 -19.30 -2.60
N PRO A 96 -10.39 -20.51 -2.34
CA PRO A 96 -11.81 -20.79 -2.54
C PRO A 96 -12.68 -19.77 -1.79
N SER A 97 -13.95 -19.64 -2.18
CA SER A 97 -14.87 -18.70 -1.54
C SER A 97 -14.92 -18.88 -0.02
N VAL A 98 -14.53 -17.85 0.72
CA VAL A 98 -14.48 -17.84 2.19
C VAL A 98 -14.66 -16.44 2.72
N TYR A 99 -15.38 -16.32 3.83
CA TYR A 99 -15.46 -15.10 4.61
C TYR A 99 -14.54 -15.21 5.81
N THR A 100 -13.87 -14.12 6.16
CA THR A 100 -13.02 -14.08 7.35
C THR A 100 -13.41 -12.92 8.24
N LEU A 101 -13.51 -13.17 9.54
CA LEU A 101 -13.90 -12.20 10.54
C LEU A 101 -12.71 -11.85 11.43
N GLY A 102 -12.11 -10.68 11.17
CA GLY A 102 -10.94 -10.20 11.91
C GLY A 102 -11.23 -9.80 13.36
N ARG A 103 -10.19 -9.33 14.08
CA ARG A 103 -10.29 -8.97 15.50
C ARG A 103 -11.32 -7.87 15.78
N GLY A 104 -11.46 -6.90 14.88
CA GLY A 104 -12.44 -5.81 15.00
C GLY A 104 -13.84 -6.18 14.49
N GLY A 105 -14.03 -7.38 13.93
CA GLY A 105 -15.28 -7.78 13.30
C GLY A 105 -16.34 -8.26 14.29
N THR A 106 -17.60 -7.90 13.99
CA THR A 106 -18.80 -8.37 14.67
C THR A 106 -19.67 -9.18 13.69
N MET A 107 -20.55 -10.03 14.21
CA MET A 107 -21.52 -10.75 13.38
C MET A 107 -22.60 -9.81 12.79
N GLU A 108 -22.76 -8.60 13.34
CA GLU A 108 -23.69 -7.59 12.81
C GLU A 108 -23.33 -7.16 11.39
N ASN A 109 -22.04 -7.26 11.02
CA ASN A 109 -21.56 -6.96 9.68
C ASN A 109 -21.63 -8.17 8.73
N VAL A 110 -22.26 -9.28 9.14
CA VAL A 110 -22.45 -10.49 8.34
C VAL A 110 -23.93 -10.61 7.99
N LYS A 111 -24.28 -10.51 6.70
CA LYS A 111 -25.68 -10.49 6.22
C LYS A 111 -26.24 -11.90 5.95
N PHE A 112 -25.64 -12.92 6.56
CA PHE A 112 -26.00 -14.32 6.37
C PHE A 112 -25.76 -15.12 7.64
N ASP A 113 -26.41 -16.28 7.73
CA ASP A 113 -26.17 -17.24 8.80
C ASP A 113 -25.24 -18.36 8.30
N PRO A 114 -23.99 -18.45 8.81
CA PRO A 114 -23.03 -19.43 8.34
C PRO A 114 -23.44 -20.88 8.63
N GLU A 115 -24.26 -21.14 9.64
CA GLU A 115 -24.66 -22.50 10.02
C GLU A 115 -25.75 -23.04 9.09
N THR A 116 -26.73 -22.21 8.75
CA THR A 116 -27.89 -22.62 7.94
C THR A 116 -27.63 -22.52 6.44
N GLU A 117 -26.77 -21.59 6.01
CA GLU A 117 -26.47 -21.39 4.58
C GLU A 117 -25.22 -22.15 4.10
N HIS A 118 -24.53 -22.86 5.00
CA HIS A 118 -23.31 -23.63 4.70
C HIS A 118 -22.21 -22.78 4.04
N VAL A 119 -22.11 -21.51 4.43
CA VAL A 119 -21.13 -20.56 3.91
C VAL A 119 -19.97 -20.45 4.88
N LYS A 120 -18.76 -20.68 4.37
CA LYS A 120 -17.55 -20.73 5.19
C LYS A 120 -17.22 -19.34 5.76
N LEU A 121 -17.29 -19.22 7.09
CA LEU A 121 -16.90 -18.03 7.85
C LEU A 121 -15.85 -18.42 8.91
N VAL A 122 -14.66 -17.83 8.84
CA VAL A 122 -13.53 -18.14 9.73
C VAL A 122 -13.18 -16.94 10.61
N ARG A 123 -13.20 -17.09 11.94
CA ARG A 123 -12.71 -16.07 12.87
C ARG A 123 -11.18 -16.09 12.91
N VAL A 124 -10.54 -14.93 12.71
CA VAL A 124 -9.09 -14.83 12.50
C VAL A 124 -8.47 -13.68 13.31
N ASP A 125 -7.14 -13.70 13.46
CA ASP A 125 -6.37 -12.78 14.30
C ASP A 125 -5.84 -11.52 13.58
N ARG A 126 -6.12 -11.37 12.28
CA ARG A 126 -5.81 -10.12 11.55
C ARG A 126 -6.54 -8.91 12.11
N GLY A 127 -5.95 -7.74 11.91
CA GLY A 127 -6.67 -6.47 12.03
C GLY A 127 -7.85 -6.36 11.04
N GLY A 128 -8.69 -5.36 11.27
CA GLY A 128 -9.89 -5.11 10.46
C GLY A 128 -11.08 -5.98 10.85
N GLU A 129 -12.16 -5.84 10.08
CA GLU A 129 -13.45 -6.47 10.33
C GLU A 129 -13.65 -7.71 9.43
N VAL A 130 -14.88 -7.94 8.96
CA VAL A 130 -15.23 -8.98 7.99
C VAL A 130 -14.70 -8.65 6.59
N THR A 131 -14.28 -9.66 5.84
CA THR A 131 -13.96 -9.54 4.41
C THR A 131 -14.27 -10.85 3.67
N TYR A 132 -14.23 -10.81 2.35
CA TYR A 132 -14.43 -11.94 1.46
C TYR A 132 -13.16 -12.23 0.65
N HIS A 133 -12.86 -13.52 0.49
CA HIS A 133 -11.87 -14.03 -0.43
C HIS A 133 -12.51 -15.05 -1.37
N GLY A 134 -12.04 -15.11 -2.62
CA GLY A 134 -12.53 -16.06 -3.58
C GLY A 134 -11.64 -16.13 -4.83
N PRO A 135 -12.00 -17.04 -5.77
CA PRO A 135 -11.31 -17.16 -7.05
C PRO A 135 -11.19 -15.81 -7.78
N GLY A 136 -10.06 -15.60 -8.44
CA GLY A 136 -9.73 -14.36 -9.13
C GLY A 136 -9.24 -13.24 -8.21
N GLN A 137 -9.13 -13.47 -6.90
CA GLN A 137 -8.51 -12.53 -5.95
C GLN A 137 -7.07 -12.94 -5.65
N VAL A 138 -6.10 -12.07 -5.92
CA VAL A 138 -4.70 -12.32 -5.55
C VAL A 138 -4.52 -11.97 -4.08
N VAL A 139 -4.21 -12.98 -3.27
CA VAL A 139 -3.96 -12.84 -1.84
C VAL A 139 -2.47 -13.01 -1.58
N VAL A 140 -1.90 -12.07 -0.84
CA VAL A 140 -0.46 -12.03 -0.55
C VAL A 140 -0.24 -11.93 0.95
N TYR A 141 0.58 -12.84 1.47
CA TYR A 141 0.97 -12.91 2.88
C TYR A 141 2.49 -12.72 3.04
N PRO A 142 2.97 -11.49 3.24
CA PRO A 142 4.38 -11.24 3.57
C PRO A 142 4.66 -11.69 5.02
N ILE A 143 5.52 -12.69 5.16
CA ILE A 143 6.04 -13.23 6.43
C ILE A 143 7.45 -12.70 6.65
N LEU A 144 7.52 -11.45 7.10
CA LEU A 144 8.74 -10.68 7.28
C LEU A 144 9.12 -10.63 8.76
N ASP A 145 10.41 -10.78 9.06
CA ASP A 145 10.95 -10.47 10.38
C ASP A 145 11.28 -8.97 10.48
N LEU A 146 10.36 -8.17 11.04
CA LEU A 146 10.52 -6.72 11.15
C LEU A 146 11.70 -6.29 12.04
N THR A 147 12.32 -7.20 12.78
CA THR A 147 13.58 -6.91 13.48
C THR A 147 14.76 -6.72 12.53
N GLN A 148 14.67 -7.29 11.33
CA GLN A 148 15.62 -7.14 10.23
C GLN A 148 15.25 -5.99 9.27
N HIS A 149 14.10 -5.35 9.51
CA HIS A 149 13.58 -4.21 8.75
C HIS A 149 13.43 -3.00 9.68
N LYS A 150 12.18 -2.65 10.00
CA LYS A 150 11.81 -1.59 10.93
C LYS A 150 10.72 -2.09 11.87
N LYS A 151 10.98 -1.99 13.18
CA LYS A 151 10.04 -2.37 14.26
C LYS A 151 8.90 -1.37 14.43
N ASP A 152 8.08 -1.22 13.40
CA ASP A 152 6.96 -0.28 13.36
C ASP A 152 5.81 -0.87 12.53
N LEU A 153 4.72 -1.22 13.21
CA LEU A 153 3.55 -1.84 12.57
C LEU A 153 2.73 -0.87 11.73
N HIS A 154 2.74 0.43 12.07
CA HIS A 154 2.05 1.44 11.27
C HIS A 154 2.81 1.68 9.97
N TRP A 155 4.13 1.80 10.05
CA TRP A 155 4.99 1.82 8.87
C TRP A 155 4.76 0.58 8.00
N TYR A 156 4.80 -0.62 8.58
CA TYR A 156 4.59 -1.86 7.83
C TYR A 156 3.25 -1.87 7.09
N LEU A 157 2.16 -1.47 7.76
CA LEU A 157 0.84 -1.35 7.13
C LEU A 157 0.88 -0.39 5.93
N ARG A 158 1.52 0.77 6.06
CA ARG A 158 1.66 1.73 4.96
C ARG A 158 2.51 1.21 3.81
N GLN A 159 3.55 0.43 4.09
CA GLN A 159 4.34 -0.25 3.05
C GLN A 159 3.52 -1.32 2.33
N VAL A 160 2.67 -2.07 3.03
CA VAL A 160 1.77 -3.04 2.38
C VAL A 160 0.78 -2.33 1.44
N GLU A 161 0.21 -1.20 1.84
CA GLU A 161 -0.60 -0.36 0.94
C GLU A 161 0.22 0.18 -0.24
N GLU A 162 1.50 0.51 -0.02
CA GLU A 162 2.41 0.99 -1.08
C GLU A 162 2.68 -0.07 -2.14
N VAL A 163 2.92 -1.32 -1.71
CA VAL A 163 3.07 -2.45 -2.62
C VAL A 163 1.88 -2.54 -3.56
N VAL A 164 0.67 -2.46 -3.02
CA VAL A 164 -0.56 -2.53 -3.82
C VAL A 164 -0.68 -1.35 -4.78
N ILE A 165 -0.39 -0.13 -4.33
CA ILE A 165 -0.42 1.07 -5.19
C ILE A 165 0.56 0.92 -6.36
N ARG A 166 1.79 0.47 -6.10
CA ARG A 166 2.79 0.24 -7.16
C ARG A 166 2.42 -0.91 -8.09
N THR A 167 1.81 -1.98 -7.54
CA THR A 167 1.27 -3.08 -8.35
C THR A 167 0.23 -2.55 -9.33
N LEU A 168 -0.73 -1.75 -8.86
CA LEU A 168 -1.78 -1.14 -9.70
C LEU A 168 -1.21 -0.19 -10.77
N ALA A 169 -0.16 0.56 -10.44
CA ALA A 169 0.49 1.49 -11.37
C ALA A 169 1.05 0.80 -12.62
N LYS A 170 1.47 -0.48 -12.54
CA LYS A 170 1.90 -1.28 -13.70
C LYS A 170 0.78 -1.52 -14.71
N PHE A 171 -0.48 -1.42 -14.27
CA PHE A 171 -1.67 -1.51 -15.11
C PHE A 171 -2.28 -0.14 -15.42
N GLY A 172 -1.57 0.96 -15.14
CA GLY A 172 -2.08 2.32 -15.35
C GLY A 172 -3.26 2.67 -14.44
N ILE A 173 -3.46 1.93 -13.35
CA ILE A 173 -4.53 2.17 -12.38
C ILE A 173 -3.94 3.01 -11.24
N GLN A 174 -4.52 4.18 -10.99
CA GLN A 174 -4.11 5.05 -9.89
C GLN A 174 -4.79 4.62 -8.58
N GLY A 175 -4.07 3.85 -7.76
CA GLY A 175 -4.50 3.53 -6.39
C GLY A 175 -4.11 4.61 -5.39
N GLU A 176 -4.96 4.86 -4.41
CA GLU A 176 -4.69 5.79 -3.30
C GLU A 176 -5.12 5.23 -1.94
N ARG A 177 -4.61 5.88 -0.89
CA ARG A 177 -5.02 5.65 0.50
C ARG A 177 -6.09 6.67 0.84
N VAL A 178 -7.17 6.24 1.48
CA VAL A 178 -8.21 7.14 2.00
C VAL A 178 -8.05 7.23 3.51
N ASP A 179 -8.04 8.46 4.05
CA ASP A 179 -7.84 8.66 5.48
C ASP A 179 -8.93 7.96 6.31
N GLY A 180 -8.54 7.33 7.41
CA GLY A 180 -9.42 6.49 8.23
C GLY A 180 -9.86 5.17 7.58
N LEU A 181 -9.53 4.89 6.31
CA LEU A 181 -9.99 3.69 5.59
C LEU A 181 -8.83 2.80 5.11
N THR A 182 -8.42 1.84 5.95
CA THR A 182 -7.37 0.88 5.61
C THR A 182 -7.64 0.12 4.31
N GLY A 183 -6.60 -0.01 3.49
CA GLY A 183 -6.66 -0.64 2.17
C GLY A 183 -6.35 0.35 1.06
N VAL A 184 -6.48 -0.12 -0.18
CA VAL A 184 -6.24 0.72 -1.37
C VAL A 184 -7.54 0.89 -2.14
N TRP A 185 -7.74 2.11 -2.60
CA TRP A 185 -8.95 2.61 -3.23
C TRP A 185 -8.60 3.21 -4.59
N VAL A 186 -9.55 3.16 -5.51
CA VAL A 186 -9.44 3.77 -6.84
C VAL A 186 -10.66 4.63 -7.10
N GLU A 187 -10.47 5.74 -7.80
CA GLU A 187 -11.56 6.58 -8.26
C GLU A 187 -12.14 5.97 -9.54
N GLU A 188 -13.44 5.70 -9.56
CA GLU A 188 -14.15 5.26 -10.76
C GLU A 188 -15.19 6.30 -11.17
N GLN A 189 -15.06 6.81 -12.39
CA GLN A 189 -16.13 7.62 -12.99
C GLN A 189 -17.20 6.67 -13.51
N LEU A 190 -18.32 6.58 -12.80
CA LEU A 190 -19.50 5.95 -13.38
C LEU A 190 -20.10 6.90 -14.41
N GLU A 191 -20.39 6.39 -15.61
CA GLU A 191 -21.27 7.13 -16.52
C GLU A 191 -22.63 7.25 -15.83
N SER A 192 -23.10 8.49 -15.66
CA SER A 192 -24.29 8.82 -14.88
C SER A 192 -25.50 8.03 -15.38
N GLY A 193 -25.96 7.02 -14.62
CA GLY A 193 -27.14 6.23 -15.00
C GLY A 193 -27.25 4.83 -14.39
N ASP A 194 -26.16 4.20 -13.97
CA ASP A 194 -26.15 2.79 -13.52
C ASP A 194 -26.19 2.61 -11.99
N ASP A 195 -26.81 3.56 -11.27
CA ASP A 195 -26.70 3.66 -9.81
C ASP A 195 -27.91 3.09 -9.04
N GLU A 196 -27.83 1.81 -8.65
CA GLU A 196 -28.51 1.33 -7.44
C GLU A 196 -27.59 1.34 -6.20
N HIS A 197 -26.29 1.61 -6.33
CA HIS A 197 -25.30 1.45 -5.24
C HIS A 197 -24.48 2.72 -4.92
N HIS A 198 -25.01 3.89 -5.25
CA HIS A 198 -24.43 5.19 -4.90
C HIS A 198 -25.10 5.76 -3.64
N LYS A 199 -24.63 5.40 -2.44
CA LYS A 199 -25.08 6.03 -1.18
C LYS A 199 -23.91 6.44 -0.29
N GLY A 200 -22.88 7.02 -0.90
CA GLY A 200 -21.62 7.32 -0.23
C GLY A 200 -21.49 8.79 0.11
N ASN A 201 -21.09 9.10 1.35
CA ASN A 201 -20.83 10.47 1.80
C ASN A 201 -19.37 10.90 1.54
N TYR A 202 -18.78 10.45 0.43
CA TYR A 202 -17.41 10.79 0.05
C TYR A 202 -17.43 11.66 -1.21
N ASP A 203 -16.63 12.72 -1.20
CA ASP A 203 -16.53 13.75 -2.27
C ASP A 203 -16.03 13.19 -3.61
N ARG A 204 -15.59 11.91 -3.62
CA ARG A 204 -15.11 11.17 -4.79
C ARG A 204 -15.66 9.74 -4.74
N ASP A 205 -16.00 9.19 -5.90
CA ASP A 205 -16.51 7.82 -6.08
C ASP A 205 -15.39 6.78 -5.87
N MET A 206 -14.88 6.71 -4.65
CA MET A 206 -13.77 5.84 -4.26
C MET A 206 -14.26 4.43 -4.02
N ARG A 207 -13.75 3.48 -4.80
CA ARG A 207 -14.06 2.05 -4.67
C ARG A 207 -12.86 1.29 -4.13
N LYS A 208 -13.09 0.41 -3.15
CA LYS A 208 -12.02 -0.40 -2.57
C LYS A 208 -11.63 -1.49 -3.57
N ILE A 209 -10.38 -1.46 -4.04
CA ILE A 209 -9.83 -2.48 -4.93
C ILE A 209 -9.02 -3.53 -4.16
N CYS A 210 -8.52 -3.18 -2.96
CA CYS A 210 -7.73 -4.07 -2.14
C CYS A 210 -8.01 -3.93 -0.65
N ALA A 211 -8.30 -5.06 0.00
CA ALA A 211 -8.36 -5.14 1.45
C ALA A 211 -6.96 -5.38 2.01
N VAL A 212 -6.58 -4.63 3.05
CA VAL A 212 -5.33 -4.83 3.79
C VAL A 212 -5.68 -5.13 5.24
N GLY A 213 -5.14 -6.23 5.76
CA GLY A 213 -5.32 -6.66 7.13
C GLY A 213 -4.14 -7.48 7.58
N THR A 214 -3.32 -6.91 8.46
CA THR A 214 -2.08 -7.54 8.92
C THR A 214 -2.17 -7.93 10.39
N HIS A 215 -1.32 -8.87 10.79
CA HIS A 215 -0.99 -9.13 12.18
C HIS A 215 0.53 -9.31 12.30
N ALA A 216 1.05 -9.14 13.50
CA ALA A 216 2.43 -9.48 13.80
C ALA A 216 2.52 -10.09 15.20
N SER A 217 3.30 -11.15 15.32
CA SER A 217 3.64 -11.78 16.60
C SER A 217 5.15 -11.75 16.75
N ARG A 218 5.63 -11.18 17.86
CA ARG A 218 7.09 -11.02 18.14
C ARG A 218 7.86 -10.38 16.97
N TRP A 219 7.26 -9.38 16.32
CA TRP A 219 7.80 -8.68 15.14
C TRP A 219 7.87 -9.51 13.84
N VAL A 220 7.31 -10.71 13.81
CA VAL A 220 7.12 -11.47 12.56
C VAL A 220 5.70 -11.26 12.05
N THR A 221 5.57 -10.86 10.79
CA THR A 221 4.27 -10.52 10.18
C THR A 221 3.52 -11.76 9.67
N MET A 222 2.20 -11.63 9.58
CA MET A 222 1.30 -12.55 8.89
C MET A 222 0.05 -11.81 8.42
N HIS A 223 -0.78 -12.52 7.67
CA HIS A 223 -1.79 -11.95 6.78
C HIS A 223 -1.12 -10.96 5.83
N GLY A 224 -1.84 -9.98 5.31
CA GLY A 224 -1.29 -9.11 4.28
C GLY A 224 -2.39 -8.38 3.54
N PHE A 225 -2.50 -8.63 2.25
CA PHE A 225 -3.47 -7.96 1.39
C PHE A 225 -4.18 -8.92 0.44
N ALA A 226 -5.37 -8.52 0.03
CA ALA A 226 -6.22 -9.25 -0.90
C ALA A 226 -6.66 -8.28 -2.00
N LEU A 227 -6.04 -8.40 -3.17
CA LEU A 227 -6.25 -7.54 -4.33
C LEU A 227 -7.27 -8.18 -5.27
N ASN A 228 -8.36 -7.47 -5.52
CA ASN A 228 -9.41 -7.94 -6.41
C ASN A 228 -8.94 -7.82 -7.86
N VAL A 229 -8.71 -8.95 -8.54
CA VAL A 229 -8.27 -8.96 -9.94
C VAL A 229 -9.44 -9.30 -10.85
N LYS A 230 -9.87 -10.57 -10.82
CA LYS A 230 -11.06 -11.12 -11.52
C LYS A 230 -12.09 -11.64 -10.53
N THR A 231 -12.08 -11.06 -9.33
CA THR A 231 -12.88 -11.52 -8.19
C THR A 231 -14.36 -11.32 -8.48
N ASP A 232 -15.18 -12.34 -8.19
CA ASP A 232 -16.63 -12.18 -8.17
C ASP A 232 -17.03 -11.28 -7.00
N LEU A 233 -17.31 -10.01 -7.31
CA LEU A 233 -17.57 -8.99 -6.28
C LEU A 233 -18.89 -9.19 -5.55
N ARG A 234 -19.81 -10.04 -6.05
CA ARG A 234 -21.07 -10.37 -5.36
C ARG A 234 -20.84 -11.04 -4.01
N GLY A 235 -19.65 -11.62 -3.78
CA GLY A 235 -19.27 -12.09 -2.46
C GLY A 235 -19.27 -10.97 -1.41
N PHE A 236 -19.00 -9.73 -1.78
CA PHE A 236 -19.01 -8.61 -0.84
C PHE A 236 -20.43 -8.15 -0.45
N ASP A 237 -21.45 -8.43 -1.27
CA ASP A 237 -22.85 -8.05 -1.02
C ASP A 237 -23.42 -8.71 0.26
N ARG A 238 -22.78 -9.79 0.70
CA ARG A 238 -23.19 -10.59 1.87
C ARG A 238 -22.57 -10.10 3.18
N ILE A 239 -21.80 -9.02 3.15
CA ILE A 239 -21.12 -8.46 4.32
C ILE A 239 -21.21 -6.92 4.33
N ILE A 240 -20.90 -6.32 5.47
CA ILE A 240 -20.72 -4.87 5.63
C ILE A 240 -19.24 -4.62 5.96
N PRO A 241 -18.38 -4.34 4.97
CA PRO A 241 -16.97 -4.14 5.22
C PRO A 241 -16.72 -2.81 5.96
N CYS A 242 -15.96 -2.84 7.05
CA CYS A 242 -15.55 -1.65 7.80
C CYS A 242 -16.74 -0.84 8.39
N GLY A 243 -17.85 -1.51 8.73
CA GLY A 243 -19.01 -0.94 9.42
C GLY A 243 -19.75 0.15 8.64
N ILE A 244 -19.46 0.33 7.35
CA ILE A 244 -20.13 1.30 6.48
C ILE A 244 -20.77 0.51 5.34
N ASP A 245 -22.10 0.51 5.32
CA ASP A 245 -22.95 -0.22 4.35
C ASP A 245 -22.77 0.27 2.91
N ASP A 246 -22.21 1.47 2.75
CA ASP A 246 -21.95 2.08 1.45
C ASP A 246 -20.45 2.16 1.12
N ARG A 247 -19.82 0.99 0.93
CA ARG A 247 -18.45 0.95 0.42
C ARG A 247 -18.40 0.01 -0.77
N ALA A 248 -18.59 0.61 -1.94
CA ALA A 248 -18.42 -0.09 -3.20
C ALA A 248 -17.00 -0.67 -3.30
N VAL A 249 -16.93 -1.95 -3.64
CA VAL A 249 -15.69 -2.64 -4.03
C VAL A 249 -15.56 -2.64 -5.55
N THR A 250 -14.33 -2.81 -6.02
CA THR A 250 -14.03 -2.99 -7.45
C THR A 250 -12.91 -4.01 -7.66
N SER A 251 -12.53 -4.25 -8.91
CA SER A 251 -11.48 -5.16 -9.33
C SER A 251 -10.67 -4.60 -10.50
N ILE A 252 -9.45 -5.11 -10.70
CA ILE A 252 -8.62 -4.75 -11.85
C ILE A 252 -9.37 -5.04 -13.17
N GLU A 253 -10.07 -6.16 -13.27
CA GLU A 253 -10.80 -6.56 -14.49
C GLU A 253 -11.84 -5.54 -14.96
N ARG A 254 -12.46 -4.78 -14.05
CA ARG A 254 -13.41 -3.72 -14.42
C ARG A 254 -12.75 -2.55 -15.15
N ILE A 255 -11.50 -2.26 -14.83
CA ILE A 255 -10.74 -1.10 -15.36
C ILE A 255 -9.80 -1.52 -16.48
N ARG A 256 -9.19 -2.71 -16.34
CA ARG A 256 -8.20 -3.33 -17.22
C ARG A 256 -8.53 -4.81 -17.45
N PRO A 257 -9.51 -5.12 -18.31
CA PRO A 257 -9.97 -6.50 -18.55
C PRO A 257 -8.90 -7.45 -19.10
N ASP A 258 -7.86 -6.89 -19.70
CA ASP A 258 -6.73 -7.60 -20.30
C ASP A 258 -5.74 -8.16 -19.28
N ALA A 259 -5.73 -7.64 -18.04
CA ALA A 259 -4.81 -8.09 -17.00
C ALA A 259 -5.09 -9.55 -16.58
N THR A 260 -4.05 -10.37 -16.52
CA THR A 260 -4.14 -11.75 -16.02
C THR A 260 -3.77 -11.84 -14.53
N ILE A 261 -4.16 -12.94 -13.88
CA ILE A 261 -3.73 -13.22 -12.50
C ILE A 261 -2.21 -13.27 -12.40
N LYS A 262 -1.54 -13.89 -13.38
CA LYS A 262 -0.08 -14.01 -13.42
C LYS A 262 0.60 -12.65 -13.54
N ASP A 263 0.11 -11.76 -14.41
CA ASP A 263 0.67 -10.40 -14.54
C ASP A 263 0.60 -9.65 -13.21
N VAL A 264 -0.51 -9.78 -12.48
CA VAL A 264 -0.69 -9.11 -11.18
C VAL A 264 0.19 -9.72 -10.10
N GLN A 265 0.38 -11.04 -10.10
CA GLN A 265 1.32 -11.71 -9.19
C GLN A 265 2.76 -11.23 -9.44
N ASP A 266 3.19 -11.19 -10.71
CA ASP A 266 4.53 -10.72 -11.09
C ASP A 266 4.76 -9.26 -10.69
N ALA A 267 3.78 -8.39 -10.96
CA ALA A 267 3.82 -6.98 -10.55
C ALA A 267 3.86 -6.81 -9.02
N ALA A 268 3.16 -7.66 -8.28
CA ALA A 268 3.19 -7.64 -6.81
C ALA A 268 4.56 -8.08 -6.27
N ILE A 269 5.19 -9.10 -6.85
CA ILE A 269 6.55 -9.54 -6.48
C ILE A 269 7.56 -8.41 -6.69
N GLU A 270 7.51 -7.77 -7.86
CA GLU A 270 8.39 -6.62 -8.18
C GLU A 270 8.17 -5.47 -7.18
N ALA A 271 6.92 -5.10 -6.91
CA ALA A 271 6.59 -4.05 -5.96
C ALA A 271 7.04 -4.39 -4.53
N ILE A 272 6.94 -5.64 -4.09
CA ILE A 272 7.44 -6.08 -2.77
C ILE A 272 8.97 -5.94 -2.71
N SER A 273 9.68 -6.37 -3.75
CA SER A 273 11.14 -6.22 -3.84
C SER A 273 11.56 -4.76 -3.66
N GLU A 274 10.91 -3.85 -4.39
CA GLU A 274 11.23 -2.42 -4.34
C GLU A 274 10.89 -1.78 -2.98
N VAL A 275 9.70 -2.06 -2.44
CA VAL A 275 9.17 -1.38 -1.25
C VAL A 275 9.85 -1.84 0.04
N PHE A 276 10.25 -3.11 0.10
CA PHE A 276 10.94 -3.69 1.26
C PHE A 276 12.44 -3.90 1.06
N HIS A 277 12.98 -3.51 -0.12
CA HIS A 277 14.39 -3.68 -0.48
C HIS A 277 14.87 -5.14 -0.32
N LEU A 278 14.11 -6.06 -0.91
CA LEU A 278 14.33 -7.50 -0.84
C LEU A 278 14.94 -8.06 -2.12
N ASP A 279 15.90 -8.97 -1.96
CA ASP A 279 16.42 -9.83 -3.03
C ASP A 279 15.45 -11.01 -3.20
N MET A 280 14.56 -10.91 -4.19
CA MET A 280 13.43 -11.81 -4.37
C MET A 280 13.78 -12.97 -5.31
N GLU A 281 13.40 -14.18 -4.91
CA GLU A 281 13.37 -15.39 -5.74
C GLU A 281 11.93 -15.93 -5.72
N ASP A 282 11.29 -16.08 -6.87
CA ASP A 282 9.96 -16.68 -6.96
C ASP A 282 10.01 -18.17 -7.35
N VAL A 283 9.09 -18.96 -6.79
CA VAL A 283 9.01 -20.39 -7.03
C VAL A 283 7.56 -20.86 -7.07
N GLU A 284 7.22 -21.65 -8.09
CA GLU A 284 5.96 -22.41 -8.10
C GLU A 284 6.08 -23.60 -7.14
N ALA A 285 5.15 -23.70 -6.19
CA ALA A 285 5.17 -24.75 -5.19
C ALA A 285 3.75 -25.13 -4.75
N THR A 286 3.62 -26.32 -4.14
CA THR A 286 2.37 -26.76 -3.51
C THR A 286 2.34 -26.48 -2.00
N THR A 287 3.50 -26.16 -1.42
CA THR A 287 3.69 -25.85 0.01
C THR A 287 4.88 -24.90 0.18
N PRO A 288 4.83 -23.95 1.13
CA PRO A 288 5.97 -23.14 1.53
C PRO A 288 6.81 -23.77 2.65
N LEU A 289 6.38 -24.93 3.18
CA LEU A 289 7.04 -25.71 4.23
C LEU A 289 7.72 -26.96 3.67
#